data_AF-A0A7C3P8S4-F1
#
_entry.id   AF-A0A7C3P8S4-F1
#
_cell.length_a   1.000
_cell.length_b   1.000
_cell.length_c   1.000
_cell.angle_alpha   90.00
_cell.angle_beta   90.00
_cell.angle_gamma   90.00
#
_symmetry.space_group_name_H-M   'P 1'
#
loop_
_entity.id
_entity.type
_entity.pdbx_description
1 polymer ?
#
loop_
_entity_poly.entity_id
_entity_poly.type
_entity_poly.pdbx_seq_one_letter_code
_entity_poly.pdbx_strand_id
1 'polypeptide(L)' 'MIAVRLPPKLEKRLERLARKTGRSKTFCVREAILQHLEDLED' A
#
# COMPACT_ATOMS: atom_id res chain seq x y z
N MET A 1 -5.04 14.46 4.15
CA MET A 1 -5.58 13.13 3.74
C MET A 1 -5.44 13.04 2.23
N ILE A 2 -4.69 12.07 1.70
CA ILE A 2 -4.52 11.87 0.24
C ILE A 2 -5.53 10.81 -0.19
N ALA A 3 -6.37 11.13 -1.19
CA ALA A 3 -7.29 10.18 -1.80
C ALA A 3 -6.75 9.77 -3.18
N VAL A 4 -6.37 8.50 -3.31
CA VAL A 4 -5.88 7.91 -4.56
C VAL A 4 -6.84 6.83 -5.03
N ARG A 5 -7.24 6.88 -6.30
CA ARG A 5 -8.00 5.79 -6.92
C ARG A 5 -7.03 4.66 -7.26
N LEU A 6 -7.24 3.52 -6.63
CA LEU A 6 -6.49 2.31 -6.90
C LEU A 6 -7.30 1.44 -7.87
N PRO A 7 -6.65 0.76 -8.83
CA PRO A 7 -7.34 -0.22 -9.65
C PRO A 7 -7.83 -1.39 -8.77
N PRO A 8 -8.95 -2.05 -9.11
CA PRO A 8 -9.59 -3.06 -8.25
C PRO A 8 -8.69 -4.27 -7.98
N LYS A 9 -7.75 -4.57 -8.89
CA LYS A 9 -6.73 -5.61 -8.68
C LYS A 9 -5.78 -5.27 -7.53
N LEU A 10 -5.39 -3.99 -7.42
CA LEU A 10 -4.46 -3.52 -6.39
C LEU A 10 -5.13 -3.45 -5.02
N GLU A 11 -6.40 -3.00 -4.96
CA GLU A 11 -7.20 -3.07 -3.74
C GLU A 11 -7.30 -4.49 -3.18
N LYS A 12 -7.57 -5.49 -4.04
CA LYS A 12 -7.61 -6.90 -3.62
C LYS A 12 -6.26 -7.38 -3.10
N ARG A 13 -5.14 -6.95 -3.69
CA ARG A 13 -3.79 -7.28 -3.21
C ARG A 13 -3.52 -6.66 -1.84
N LEU A 14 -3.83 -5.37 -1.68
CA LEU A 14 -3.67 -4.64 -0.43
C LEU A 14 -4.55 -5.23 0.67
N GLU A 15 -5.79 -5.63 0.37
CA GLU A 15 -6.66 -6.29 1.35
C GLU A 15 -6.08 -7.62 1.82
N ARG A 16 -5.60 -8.47 0.90
CA ARG A 16 -4.96 -9.73 1.27
C ARG A 16 -3.71 -9.50 2.11
N LEU A 17 -2.90 -8.51 1.76
CA LEU A 17 -1.68 -8.17 2.47
C LEU A 17 -1.99 -7.68 3.89
N ALA A 18 -2.94 -6.75 4.02
CA ALA A 18 -3.44 -6.23 5.30
C ALA A 18 -3.96 -7.35 6.22
N ARG A 19 -4.77 -8.27 5.68
CA ARG A 19 -5.26 -9.44 6.43
C ARG A 19 -4.12 -10.35 6.88
N LYS A 20 -3.12 -10.59 6.01
CA LYS A 20 -1.99 -11.47 6.31
C LYS A 20 -1.07 -10.89 7.38
N THR A 21 -0.90 -9.58 7.42
CA THR A 21 -0.01 -8.88 8.37
C THR A 21 -0.73 -8.42 9.64
N GLY A 22 -2.07 -8.52 9.70
CA GLY A 22 -2.88 -7.98 10.78
C GLY A 22 -2.85 -6.45 10.84
N ARG A 23 -2.58 -5.78 9.72
CA ARG A 23 -2.45 -4.32 9.62
C ARG A 23 -3.61 -3.72 8.80
N SER A 24 -3.78 -2.41 8.86
CA SER A 24 -4.76 -1.70 8.03
C SER A 24 -4.28 -1.55 6.58
N LYS A 25 -5.22 -1.42 5.65
CA LYS A 25 -4.92 -1.14 4.23
C LYS A 25 -4.05 0.12 4.10
N THR A 26 -4.35 1.17 4.87
CA THR A 26 -3.59 2.43 4.88
C THR A 26 -2.14 2.24 5.30
N PHE A 27 -1.88 1.37 6.28
CA PHE A 27 -0.51 1.04 6.69
C PHE A 27 0.25 0.38 5.54
N CYS A 28 -0.32 -0.65 4.91
CA CYS A 28 0.32 -1.32 3.78
C CYS A 28 0.55 -0.40 2.58
N VAL A 29 -0.37 0.54 2.31
CA VAL A 29 -0.20 1.53 1.24
C VAL A 29 0.94 2.49 1.58
N ARG A 30 1.02 2.99 2.81
CA ARG A 30 2.08 3.89 3.25
C ARG A 30 3.45 3.23 3.12
N GLU A 31 3.60 2.01 3.64
CA GLU A 31 4.87 1.27 3.57
C GLU A 31 5.29 1.05 2.12
N ALA A 32 4.37 0.64 1.24
CA ALA A 32 4.68 0.43 -0.18
C ALA A 32 5.13 1.72 -0.89
N ILE A 33 4.59 2.89 -0.49
CA ILE A 33 5.01 4.18 -1.03
C ILE A 33 6.41 4.54 -0.52
N LEU A 34 6.67 4.37 0.78
CA LEU A 34 7.98 4.67 1.38
C LEU A 34 9.08 3.82 0.73
N GLN A 35 8.88 2.51 0.64
CA GLN A 35 9.84 1.60 0.02
C GLN A 35 10.12 1.94 -1.45
N HIS A 36 9.12 2.43 -2.19
CA HIS A 36 9.32 2.83 -3.58
C HIS A 36 9.96 4.21 -3.71
N LEU A 37 9.75 5.11 -2.74
CA LEU A 37 10.40 6.41 -2.72
C LEU A 37 11.90 6.25 -2.43
N GLU A 38 12.25 5.38 -1.47
CA GLU A 38 13.64 5.03 -1.15
C GLU A 38 14.39 4.47 -2.38
N ASP A 39 13.72 3.70 -3.24
CA ASP A 39 14.28 3.15 -4.50
C ASP A 39 14.46 4.22 -5.61
N LEU A 40 13.71 5.33 -5.55
CA LEU A 40 13.79 6.43 -6.51
C LEU A 40 14.77 7.54 -6.08
N GLU A 41 15.15 7.58 -4.81
CA GLU A 41 16.07 8.57 -4.23
C GLU A 41 17.54 8.10 -4.19
N ASP A 42 17.82 6.86 -4.61
CA ASP A 42 19.17 6.32 -4.90
C ASP A 42 19.58 6.60 -6.37
#